data_AF-A0A238Y475-F1
#
_entry.id   AF-A0A238Y475-F1
#
_cell.length_a   1.000
_cell.length_b   1.000
_cell.length_c   1.000
_cell.angle_alpha   90.00
_cell.angle_beta   90.00
_cell.angle_gamma   90.00
#
_symmetry.space_group_name_H-M   'P 1'
#
loop_
_entity.id
_entity.type
_entity.pdbx_description
1 polymer ?
#
loop_
_entity_poly.entity_id
_entity_poly.type
_entity_poly.pdbx_seq_one_letter_code
_entity_poly.pdbx_strand_id
1 'polypeptide(L)'
;MADYQRKLETLREIDSNFHRLLEAVNDGDDVVSMPGGDPLATLRRARAQIDAALFASERRRDDAMLADDGVCLLQWSPPGAPPRRLRFKPDSTGESWTRRELEWTGAEWRSCGSDRVDDVAIRAPAVVRYPDPVDPTPIETMLEWIRDSWARPDPPALVFAATATIEQGVVVSVDGDLRYRERDSPQWYSATADEFYHHLRHHGQPTLQPLSETALTRQHFSSGPVSQ
;
A
#
# COMPACT_ATOMS: atom_id res chain seq x y z
N MET A 1 0.15 -23.44 31.82
CA MET A 1 -0.61 -22.26 31.35
C MET A 1 -0.03 -20.96 31.93
N ALA A 2 -0.09 -20.74 33.26
CA ALA A 2 0.43 -19.49 33.88
C ALA A 2 1.93 -19.24 33.69
N ASP A 3 2.77 -20.28 33.81
CA ASP A 3 4.24 -20.17 33.62
C ASP A 3 4.63 -19.90 32.15
N TYR A 4 3.81 -20.33 31.19
CA TYR A 4 4.03 -20.10 29.77
C TYR A 4 3.65 -18.67 29.36
N GLN A 5 2.53 -18.17 29.88
CA GLN A 5 2.10 -16.78 29.69
C GLN A 5 3.14 -15.79 30.25
N ARG A 6 3.72 -16.10 31.41
CA ARG A 6 4.77 -15.29 32.04
C ARG A 6 6.05 -15.25 31.20
N LYS A 7 6.48 -16.38 30.65
CA LYS A 7 7.65 -16.46 29.74
C LYS A 7 7.44 -15.62 28.47
N LEU A 8 6.23 -15.62 27.93
CA LEU A 8 5.85 -14.81 26.77
C LEU A 8 5.91 -13.31 27.05
N GLU A 9 5.39 -12.89 28.20
CA GLU A 9 5.43 -11.49 28.62
C GLU A 9 6.87 -11.01 28.83
N THR A 10 7.72 -11.85 29.44
CA THR A 10 9.16 -11.58 29.55
C THR A 10 9.84 -11.48 28.19
N LEU A 11 9.53 -12.34 27.22
CA LEU A 11 10.08 -12.24 25.86
C LEU A 11 9.67 -10.95 25.15
N ARG A 12 8.41 -10.51 25.31
CA ARG A 12 7.92 -9.23 24.75
C ARG A 12 8.58 -8.02 25.39
N GLU A 13 8.84 -8.08 26.70
CA GLU A 13 9.58 -7.04 27.42
C GLU A 13 11.03 -6.97 26.92
N ILE A 14 11.68 -8.12 26.73
CA ILE A 14 13.03 -8.22 26.17
C ILE A 14 13.08 -7.66 24.74
N ASP A 15 12.15 -8.03 23.84
CA ASP A 15 12.09 -7.43 22.48
C ASP A 15 11.91 -5.91 22.54
N SER A 16 10.99 -5.43 23.37
CA SER A 16 10.75 -3.99 23.52
C SER A 16 11.99 -3.24 23.99
N ASN A 17 12.78 -3.84 24.89
CA ASN A 17 14.05 -3.27 25.34
C ASN A 17 15.12 -3.32 24.25
N PHE A 18 15.25 -4.42 23.50
CA PHE A 18 16.15 -4.49 22.36
C PHE A 18 15.81 -3.45 21.29
N HIS A 19 14.54 -3.21 21.03
CA HIS A 19 14.11 -2.19 20.09
C HIS A 19 14.57 -0.79 20.50
N ARG A 20 14.36 -0.41 21.78
CA ARG A 20 14.81 0.90 22.29
C ARG A 20 16.33 1.05 22.24
N LEU A 21 17.07 -0.03 22.55
CA LEU A 21 18.53 -0.02 22.47
C LEU A 21 19.02 0.14 21.03
N LEU A 22 18.37 -0.52 20.08
CA LEU A 22 18.70 -0.39 18.66
C LEU A 22 18.37 1.00 18.11
N GLU A 23 17.25 1.62 18.50
CA GLU A 23 16.95 3.02 18.14
C GLU A 23 17.99 3.97 18.73
N ALA A 24 18.31 3.83 20.02
CA ALA A 24 19.30 4.68 20.68
C ALA A 24 20.72 4.56 20.07
N VAL A 25 21.10 3.38 19.58
CA VAL A 25 22.39 3.18 18.89
C VAL A 25 22.35 3.75 17.46
N ASN A 26 21.20 3.76 16.80
CA ASN A 26 21.07 4.31 15.45
C ASN A 26 21.06 5.85 15.44
N ASP A 27 20.65 6.48 16.55
CA ASP A 27 20.66 7.94 16.74
C ASP A 27 22.00 8.50 17.27
N GLY A 28 22.91 7.64 17.72
CA GLY A 28 24.24 8.02 18.24
C GLY A 28 25.35 7.79 17.22
N ASP A 29 25.96 8.86 16.72
CA ASP A 29 27.02 8.86 15.68
C ASP A 29 28.40 8.33 16.17
N ASP A 30 28.47 7.79 17.40
CA ASP A 30 29.72 7.30 17.99
C ASP A 30 29.92 5.80 17.71
N VAL A 31 30.58 5.50 16.59
CA VAL A 31 31.02 4.13 16.25
C VAL A 31 32.20 3.74 17.15
N VAL A 32 31.91 3.29 18.37
CA VAL A 32 32.91 2.66 19.24
C VAL A 32 33.20 1.26 18.70
N SER A 33 34.32 1.13 17.98
CA SER A 33 34.84 -0.16 17.52
C SER A 33 35.31 -0.99 18.71
N MET A 34 34.46 -1.90 19.18
CA MET A 34 34.82 -2.86 20.23
C MET A 34 35.51 -4.10 19.63
N PRO A 35 36.56 -4.64 20.26
CA PRO A 35 37.19 -5.87 19.80
C PRO A 35 36.32 -7.08 20.17
N GLY A 36 35.64 -7.69 19.19
CA GLY A 36 34.79 -8.87 19.43
C GLY A 36 33.79 -9.29 18.34
N GLY A 37 33.90 -8.76 17.12
CA GLY A 37 32.86 -8.92 16.08
C GLY A 37 31.79 -7.84 16.19
N ASP A 38 30.94 -7.70 15.16
CA ASP A 38 29.93 -6.63 15.11
C ASP A 38 28.83 -6.86 16.18
N PRO A 39 28.80 -6.06 17.27
CA PRO A 39 27.80 -6.22 18.33
C PRO A 39 26.39 -5.91 17.82
N LEU A 40 26.24 -5.03 16.81
CA LEU A 40 24.95 -4.77 16.17
C LEU A 40 24.46 -5.99 15.41
N ALA A 41 25.33 -6.69 14.67
CA ALA A 41 24.97 -7.95 14.00
C ALA A 41 24.54 -9.03 15.02
N THR A 42 25.22 -9.10 16.17
CA THR A 42 24.88 -10.05 17.24
C THR A 42 23.52 -9.73 17.86
N LEU A 43 23.24 -8.45 18.13
CA LEU A 43 21.95 -8.00 18.65
C LEU A 43 20.81 -8.22 17.64
N ARG A 44 21.04 -7.94 16.35
CA ARG A 44 20.08 -8.22 15.27
C ARG A 44 19.74 -9.71 15.19
N ARG A 45 20.74 -10.59 15.28
CA ARG A 45 20.54 -12.05 15.28
C ARG A 45 19.77 -12.52 16.51
N ALA A 46 20.11 -12.03 17.69
CA ALA A 46 19.40 -12.37 18.93
C ALA A 46 17.93 -11.93 18.86
N ARG A 47 17.66 -10.76 18.27
CA ARG A 47 16.31 -10.25 18.05
C ARG A 47 15.51 -11.11 17.07
N ALA A 48 16.10 -11.48 15.93
CA ALA A 48 15.45 -12.36 14.96
C ALA A 48 15.01 -13.70 15.61
N GLN A 49 15.81 -14.25 16.53
CA GLN A 49 15.45 -15.46 17.27
C GLN A 49 14.27 -15.26 18.24
N ILE A 50 14.19 -14.09 18.89
CA ILE A 50 13.08 -13.75 19.78
C ILE A 50 11.79 -13.55 18.97
N ASP A 51 11.86 -12.83 17.85
CA ASP A 51 10.72 -12.61 16.96
C ASP A 51 10.18 -13.93 16.41
N ALA A 52 11.06 -14.83 15.96
CA ALA A 52 10.66 -16.17 15.51
C ALA A 52 9.97 -16.97 16.63
N ALA A 53 10.45 -16.89 17.87
CA ALA A 53 9.85 -17.56 19.01
C ALA A 53 8.48 -16.97 19.40
N LEU A 54 8.34 -15.64 19.37
CA LEU A 54 7.08 -14.94 19.63
C LEU A 54 6.05 -15.26 18.54
N PHE A 55 6.44 -15.19 17.26
CA PHE A 55 5.58 -15.52 16.13
C PHE A 55 5.12 -16.99 16.18
N ALA A 56 6.02 -17.94 16.46
CA ALA A 56 5.66 -19.35 16.64
C ALA A 56 4.76 -19.61 17.86
N SER A 57 4.77 -18.71 18.86
CA SER A 57 3.90 -18.81 20.03
C SER A 57 2.50 -18.24 19.78
N GLU A 58 2.41 -17.17 18.99
CA GLU A 58 1.16 -16.56 18.53
C GLU A 58 0.47 -17.52 17.56
N ARG A 59 1.22 -18.11 16.62
CA ARG A 59 0.73 -19.19 15.76
C ARG A 59 0.15 -20.37 16.53
N ARG A 60 0.81 -20.84 17.60
CA ARG A 60 0.28 -21.94 18.44
C ARG A 60 -0.96 -21.54 19.25
N ARG A 61 -1.17 -20.24 19.48
CA ARG A 61 -2.36 -19.70 20.14
C ARG A 61 -3.52 -19.55 19.15
N ASP A 62 -3.20 -19.21 17.91
CA ASP A 62 -4.13 -18.96 16.81
C ASP A 62 -4.42 -20.21 15.95
N ASP A 63 -3.64 -21.29 16.08
CA ASP A 63 -3.95 -22.61 15.48
C ASP A 63 -5.29 -23.20 15.98
N ALA A 64 -5.86 -22.65 17.06
CA ALA A 64 -7.23 -22.95 17.50
C ALA A 64 -8.31 -22.17 16.70
N MET A 65 -7.94 -21.12 15.98
CA MET A 65 -8.81 -20.27 15.17
C MET A 65 -8.08 -19.69 13.94
N LEU A 66 -8.19 -20.42 12.82
CA LEU A 66 -7.95 -19.99 11.43
C LEU A 66 -6.52 -20.08 10.88
N ALA A 67 -6.48 -20.53 9.62
CA ALA A 67 -5.32 -20.67 8.78
C ALA A 67 -4.75 -19.31 8.37
N ASP A 68 -3.84 -18.76 9.17
CA ASP A 68 -2.96 -17.70 8.70
C ASP A 68 -1.72 -18.36 8.04
N ASP A 69 -1.52 -18.12 6.75
CA ASP A 69 -0.44 -18.72 5.95
C ASP A 69 0.95 -18.12 6.27
N GLY A 70 1.04 -17.34 7.35
CA GLY A 70 2.25 -16.70 7.86
C GLY A 70 2.71 -15.54 6.99
N VAL A 71 1.82 -14.99 6.15
CA VAL A 71 2.15 -13.94 5.20
C VAL A 71 2.03 -12.58 5.88
N CYS A 72 3.09 -11.77 5.78
CA CYS A 72 3.02 -10.37 6.16
C CYS A 72 2.78 -9.50 4.92
N LEU A 73 1.76 -8.64 4.98
CA LEU A 73 1.39 -7.71 3.92
C LEU A 73 1.55 -6.26 4.40
N LEU A 74 2.27 -5.47 3.62
CA LEU A 74 2.30 -4.01 3.75
C LEU A 74 1.71 -3.40 2.50
N GLN A 75 0.85 -2.40 2.63
CA GLN A 75 0.26 -1.68 1.51
C GLN A 75 0.29 -0.17 1.75
N TRP A 76 0.56 0.59 0.70
CA TRP A 76 0.52 2.05 0.72
C TRP A 76 0.18 2.62 -0.66
N SER A 77 -0.27 3.87 -0.68
CA SER A 77 -0.58 4.61 -1.91
C SER A 77 0.37 5.80 -2.02
N PRO A 78 1.49 5.68 -2.76
CA PRO A 78 2.40 6.81 -2.97
C PRO A 78 1.69 7.95 -3.74
N PRO A 79 1.97 9.23 -3.43
CA PRO A 79 1.44 10.34 -4.19
C PRO A 79 1.86 10.24 -5.67
N GLY A 80 0.91 10.36 -6.60
CA GLY A 80 1.18 10.35 -8.03
C GLY A 80 1.69 9.01 -8.58
N ALA A 81 1.48 7.89 -7.89
CA ALA A 81 1.85 6.58 -8.40
C ALA A 81 0.82 5.52 -7.98
N PRO A 82 0.73 4.38 -8.69
CA PRO A 82 -0.21 3.33 -8.34
C PRO A 82 0.03 2.79 -6.92
N PRO A 83 -1.03 2.29 -6.25
CA PRO A 83 -0.91 1.57 -5.01
C PRO A 83 0.18 0.50 -5.06
N ARG A 84 0.87 0.35 -3.94
CA ARG A 84 2.00 -0.56 -3.77
C ARG A 84 1.70 -1.55 -2.66
N ARG A 85 2.17 -2.78 -2.84
CA ARG A 85 2.08 -3.82 -1.82
C ARG A 85 3.40 -4.58 -1.73
N LEU A 86 3.89 -4.77 -0.51
CA LEU A 86 4.95 -5.73 -0.21
C LEU A 86 4.33 -6.96 0.41
N ARG A 87 4.72 -8.12 -0.11
CA ARG A 87 4.32 -9.42 0.43
C ARG A 87 5.56 -10.18 0.88
N PHE A 88 5.60 -10.50 2.17
CA PHE A 88 6.58 -11.40 2.75
C PHE A 88 5.92 -12.74 2.98
N LYS A 89 6.46 -13.79 2.35
CA LYS A 89 5.96 -15.16 2.51
C LYS A 89 7.09 -16.06 2.99
N PRO A 90 6.90 -16.81 4.09
CA PRO A 90 7.86 -17.83 4.47
C PRO A 90 7.87 -18.94 3.43
N ASP A 91 9.04 -19.52 3.19
CA ASP A 91 9.13 -20.77 2.46
C ASP A 91 8.53 -21.94 3.27
N SER A 92 8.52 -23.14 2.67
CA SER A 92 7.95 -24.32 3.32
C SER A 92 8.71 -24.76 4.59
N THR A 93 9.94 -24.31 4.79
CA THR A 93 10.75 -24.63 5.97
C THR A 93 10.65 -23.55 7.05
N GLY A 94 10.20 -22.34 6.69
CA GLY A 94 10.17 -21.17 7.56
C GLY A 94 11.55 -20.56 7.83
N GLU A 95 12.60 -21.10 7.21
CA GLU A 95 13.99 -20.67 7.40
C GLU A 95 14.37 -19.49 6.49
N SER A 96 13.67 -19.35 5.36
CA SER A 96 13.84 -18.20 4.49
C SER A 96 12.52 -17.64 4.03
N TRP A 97 12.55 -16.37 3.63
CA TRP A 97 11.37 -15.64 3.21
C TRP A 97 11.55 -15.16 1.79
N THR A 98 10.44 -15.01 1.07
CA THR A 98 10.41 -14.30 -0.20
C THR A 98 9.74 -12.95 0.02
N ARG A 99 10.44 -11.87 -0.30
CA ARG A 99 9.87 -10.53 -0.44
C ARG A 99 9.43 -10.35 -1.89
N ARG A 100 8.16 -10.04 -2.12
CA ARG A 100 7.64 -9.65 -3.44
C ARG A 100 7.14 -8.22 -3.41
N GLU A 101 7.54 -7.46 -4.42
CA GLU A 101 7.07 -6.10 -4.65
C GLU A 101 5.98 -6.13 -5.71
N LEU A 102 4.81 -5.61 -5.35
CA LEU A 102 3.62 -5.61 -6.18
C LEU A 102 3.18 -4.18 -6.46
N GLU A 103 2.80 -3.93 -7.70
CA GLU A 103 2.20 -2.68 -8.17
C GLU A 103 0.78 -2.96 -8.65
N TRP A 104 -0.16 -2.11 -8.25
CA TRP A 104 -1.53 -2.20 -8.73
C TRP A 104 -1.62 -1.70 -10.18
N THR A 105 -2.20 -2.50 -11.07
CA THR A 105 -2.36 -2.16 -12.49
C THR A 105 -3.68 -1.47 -12.82
N GLY A 106 -4.56 -1.33 -11.82
CA GLY A 106 -5.94 -0.90 -12.04
C GLY A 106 -6.93 -2.05 -12.10
N ALA A 107 -6.44 -3.28 -12.26
CA ALA A 107 -7.27 -4.48 -12.27
C ALA A 107 -6.72 -5.55 -11.31
N GLU A 108 -5.41 -5.67 -11.20
CA GLU A 108 -4.74 -6.69 -10.41
C GLU A 108 -3.38 -6.23 -9.88
N TRP A 109 -2.81 -7.03 -8.98
CA TRP A 109 -1.46 -6.84 -8.49
C TRP A 109 -0.43 -7.50 -9.41
N ARG A 110 0.44 -6.69 -10.01
CA ARG A 110 1.56 -7.17 -10.84
C ARG A 110 2.85 -7.22 -10.03
N SER A 111 3.54 -8.36 -10.09
CA SER A 111 4.88 -8.50 -9.50
C SER A 111 5.91 -7.67 -10.29
N CYS A 112 6.63 -6.81 -9.59
CA CYS A 112 7.66 -5.93 -10.15
C CYS A 112 9.07 -6.27 -9.62
N GLY A 113 9.16 -6.95 -8.48
CA GLY A 113 10.42 -7.39 -7.88
C GLY A 113 10.20 -8.60 -6.99
N SER A 114 11.23 -9.43 -6.84
CA SER A 114 11.22 -10.56 -5.93
C SER A 114 12.62 -10.85 -5.44
N ASP A 115 12.78 -10.90 -4.12
CA ASP A 115 14.05 -11.18 -3.48
C ASP A 115 13.88 -12.28 -2.43
N ARG A 116 14.94 -13.08 -2.28
CA ARG A 116 15.07 -13.95 -1.11
C ARG A 116 15.57 -13.11 0.05
N VAL A 117 14.94 -13.28 1.21
CA VAL A 117 15.31 -12.61 2.46
C VAL A 117 15.62 -13.68 3.49
N ASP A 118 16.88 -13.73 3.87
CA ASP A 118 17.35 -14.47 5.04
C ASP A 118 17.41 -13.47 6.22
N ASP A 119 17.31 -13.94 7.48
CA ASP A 119 17.32 -13.12 8.70
C ASP A 119 16.18 -12.07 8.82
N VAL A 120 14.92 -12.50 8.74
CA VAL A 120 13.74 -11.61 8.88
C VAL A 120 13.38 -11.37 10.36
N ALA A 121 13.23 -10.10 10.74
CA ALA A 121 12.61 -9.65 11.99
C ALA A 121 11.30 -8.90 11.67
N ILE A 122 10.14 -9.50 11.96
CA ILE A 122 8.82 -8.88 11.74
C ILE A 122 8.20 -8.52 13.08
N ARG A 123 7.85 -7.25 13.26
CA ARG A 123 7.16 -6.76 14.46
C ARG A 123 5.83 -6.13 14.08
N ALA A 124 4.73 -6.76 14.52
CA ALA A 124 3.43 -6.10 14.51
C ALA A 124 3.39 -5.07 15.65
N PRO A 125 2.99 -3.81 15.41
CA PRO A 125 2.80 -2.87 16.50
C PRO A 125 1.70 -3.38 17.43
N ALA A 126 1.90 -3.24 18.74
CA ALA A 126 0.94 -3.68 19.77
C ALA A 126 -0.44 -3.01 19.69
N VAL A 127 -0.52 -1.91 18.93
CA VAL A 127 -1.75 -1.20 18.61
C VAL A 127 -1.86 -1.16 17.09
N VAL A 128 -2.99 -1.62 16.56
CA VAL A 128 -3.33 -1.49 15.14
C VAL A 128 -3.43 -0.01 14.81
N ARG A 129 -2.43 0.51 14.09
CA ARG A 129 -2.37 1.92 13.67
C ARG A 129 -2.90 2.17 12.27
N TYR A 130 -3.00 1.12 11.46
CA TYR A 130 -3.37 1.20 10.06
C TYR A 130 -4.46 0.17 9.75
N PRO A 131 -5.39 0.48 8.84
CA PRO A 131 -6.40 -0.48 8.41
C PRO A 131 -5.73 -1.68 7.74
N ASP A 132 -6.43 -2.81 7.76
CA ASP A 132 -5.99 -3.99 7.04
C ASP A 132 -5.80 -3.67 5.54
N PRO A 133 -4.78 -4.24 4.89
CA PRO A 133 -4.61 -4.08 3.44
C PRO A 133 -5.84 -4.58 2.68
N VAL A 134 -6.47 -3.70 1.91
CA VAL A 134 -7.61 -4.03 1.04
C VAL A 134 -7.21 -3.80 -0.41
N ASP A 135 -7.65 -4.67 -1.32
CA ASP A 135 -7.45 -4.45 -2.75
C ASP A 135 -8.11 -3.13 -3.19
N PRO A 136 -7.41 -2.27 -3.95
CA PRO A 136 -8.01 -1.08 -4.52
C PRO A 136 -9.17 -1.45 -5.43
N THR A 137 -10.17 -0.56 -5.55
CA THR A 137 -11.28 -0.82 -6.48
C THR A 137 -10.76 -0.90 -7.91
N PRO A 138 -11.16 -1.93 -8.68
CA PRO A 138 -10.81 -2.03 -10.09
C PRO A 138 -11.32 -0.84 -10.91
N ILE A 139 -10.55 -0.48 -11.93
CA ILE A 139 -10.86 0.63 -12.86
C ILE A 139 -12.23 0.41 -13.52
N GLU A 140 -12.49 -0.79 -14.03
CA GLU A 140 -13.76 -1.08 -14.71
C GLU A 140 -14.96 -0.80 -13.81
N THR A 141 -14.88 -1.18 -12.53
CA THR A 141 -15.90 -0.88 -11.53
C THR A 141 -16.04 0.63 -11.30
N MET A 142 -14.94 1.37 -11.25
CA MET A 142 -14.97 2.84 -11.12
C MET A 142 -15.58 3.52 -12.36
N LEU A 143 -15.28 3.03 -13.56
CA LEU A 143 -15.84 3.53 -14.83
C LEU A 143 -17.34 3.26 -14.92
N GLU A 144 -17.81 2.11 -14.42
CA GLU A 144 -19.24 1.81 -14.30
C GLU A 144 -19.96 2.79 -13.38
N TRP A 145 -19.34 3.24 -12.28
CA TRP A 145 -19.97 4.19 -11.36
C TRP A 145 -20.26 5.55 -11.97
N ILE A 146 -19.40 6.01 -12.88
CA ILE A 146 -19.57 7.30 -13.56
C ILE A 146 -20.36 7.18 -14.86
N ARG A 147 -20.56 5.97 -15.39
CA ARG A 147 -21.32 5.72 -16.62
C ARG A 147 -22.76 6.23 -16.49
N ASP A 148 -23.26 6.86 -17.55
CA ASP A 148 -24.63 7.41 -17.66
C ASP A 148 -25.04 8.35 -16.51
N SER A 149 -24.06 8.90 -15.78
CA SER A 149 -24.31 9.72 -14.59
C SER A 149 -24.40 11.22 -14.90
N TRP A 150 -24.07 11.64 -16.13
CA TRP A 150 -23.96 13.04 -16.53
C TRP A 150 -25.22 13.88 -16.29
N ALA A 151 -26.39 13.26 -16.46
CA ALA A 151 -27.69 13.90 -16.30
C ALA A 151 -28.00 14.28 -14.84
N ARG A 152 -27.28 13.71 -13.86
CA ARG A 152 -27.47 14.03 -12.43
C ARG A 152 -27.01 15.46 -12.15
N PRO A 153 -27.70 16.28 -11.33
CA PRO A 153 -27.33 17.67 -11.08
C PRO A 153 -25.86 17.89 -10.72
N ASP A 154 -25.26 16.96 -9.99
CA ASP A 154 -23.83 16.90 -9.70
C ASP A 154 -23.32 15.48 -10.02
N PRO A 155 -22.74 15.27 -11.23
CA PRO A 155 -22.30 13.95 -11.64
C PRO A 155 -21.03 13.55 -10.87
N PRO A 156 -20.88 12.27 -10.51
CA PRO A 156 -19.62 11.77 -9.98
C PRO A 156 -18.50 11.86 -11.03
N ALA A 157 -17.30 12.14 -10.57
CA ALA A 157 -16.08 12.22 -11.35
C ALA A 157 -14.99 11.35 -10.70
N LEU A 158 -14.13 10.77 -11.54
CA LEU A 158 -12.91 10.10 -11.09
C LEU A 158 -11.78 11.13 -11.11
N VAL A 159 -11.18 11.38 -9.94
CA VAL A 159 -10.16 12.40 -9.74
C VAL A 159 -8.83 11.73 -9.47
N PHE A 160 -7.89 11.89 -10.40
CA PHE A 160 -6.50 11.51 -10.24
C PHE A 160 -5.74 12.56 -9.43
N ALA A 161 -4.73 12.10 -8.70
CA ALA A 161 -3.82 12.97 -7.96
C ALA A 161 -4.55 13.95 -6.99
N ALA A 162 -5.70 13.54 -6.44
CA ALA A 162 -6.56 14.39 -5.61
C ALA A 162 -5.83 15.04 -4.42
N THR A 163 -4.79 14.37 -3.90
CA THR A 163 -3.95 14.83 -2.78
C THR A 163 -2.56 15.31 -3.19
N ALA A 164 -2.23 15.28 -4.48
CA ALA A 164 -0.93 15.69 -4.97
C ALA A 164 -0.87 17.21 -5.17
N THR A 165 0.35 17.76 -5.14
CA THR A 165 0.61 19.18 -5.43
C THR A 165 0.63 19.51 -6.93
N ILE A 166 0.50 18.49 -7.77
CA ILE A 166 0.40 18.60 -9.23
C ILE A 166 -1.07 18.81 -9.65
N GLU A 167 -1.26 19.15 -10.91
CA GLU A 167 -2.59 19.36 -11.48
C GLU A 167 -3.46 18.09 -11.40
N GLN A 168 -4.73 18.26 -11.04
CA GLN A 168 -5.70 17.16 -10.92
C GLN A 168 -6.25 16.79 -12.30
N GLY A 169 -6.10 15.52 -12.67
CA GLY A 169 -6.80 14.94 -13.80
C GLY A 169 -8.19 14.47 -13.39
N VAL A 170 -9.23 14.92 -14.09
CA VAL A 170 -10.62 14.59 -13.77
C VAL A 170 -11.25 13.88 -14.96
N VAL A 171 -11.95 12.78 -14.69
CA VAL A 171 -12.65 11.99 -15.69
C VAL A 171 -14.13 11.90 -15.36
N VAL A 172 -14.95 12.14 -16.38
CA VAL A 172 -16.40 11.99 -16.33
C VAL A 172 -16.88 11.23 -17.56
N SER A 173 -18.07 10.63 -17.48
CA SER A 173 -18.77 10.11 -18.65
C SER A 173 -19.81 11.14 -19.10
N VAL A 174 -19.73 11.62 -20.33
CA VAL A 174 -20.68 12.56 -20.95
C VAL A 174 -21.35 11.82 -22.10
N ASP A 175 -22.65 11.53 -21.97
CA ASP A 175 -23.45 10.85 -23.00
C ASP A 175 -22.85 9.50 -23.47
N GLY A 176 -22.19 8.78 -22.55
CA GLY A 176 -21.52 7.51 -22.82
C GLY A 176 -20.03 7.64 -23.14
N ASP A 177 -19.55 8.84 -23.48
CA ASP A 177 -18.14 9.10 -23.80
C ASP A 177 -17.35 9.45 -22.54
N LEU A 178 -16.26 8.72 -22.27
CA LEU A 178 -15.33 9.08 -21.22
C LEU A 178 -14.47 10.28 -21.67
N ARG A 179 -14.47 11.33 -20.84
CA ARG A 179 -13.72 12.57 -21.09
C ARG A 179 -12.77 12.82 -19.94
N TYR A 180 -11.48 12.87 -20.24
CA TYR A 180 -10.42 13.29 -19.31
C TYR A 180 -10.07 14.77 -19.51
N ARG A 181 -9.87 15.51 -18.42
CA ARG A 181 -9.44 16.90 -18.42
C ARG A 181 -8.52 17.20 -17.23
N GLU A 182 -7.49 17.99 -17.51
CA GLU A 182 -6.80 18.82 -16.54
C GLU A 182 -7.31 20.27 -16.70
N ARG A 183 -7.10 21.13 -15.70
CA ARG A 183 -7.65 22.49 -15.65
C ARG A 183 -7.07 23.39 -16.74
N ASP A 184 -5.76 23.35 -16.92
CA ASP A 184 -4.96 24.19 -17.80
C ASP A 184 -4.78 23.54 -19.18
N SER A 185 -5.19 22.29 -19.36
CA SER A 185 -5.20 21.62 -20.66
C SER A 185 -6.41 22.05 -21.50
N PRO A 186 -6.21 22.59 -22.72
CA PRO A 186 -7.30 22.94 -23.61
C PRO A 186 -7.94 21.71 -24.29
N GLN A 187 -7.28 20.55 -24.23
CA GLN A 187 -7.72 19.33 -24.90
C GLN A 187 -8.52 18.43 -23.93
N TRP A 188 -9.58 17.81 -24.43
CA TRP A 188 -10.13 16.62 -23.79
C TRP A 188 -9.69 15.40 -24.61
N TYR A 189 -9.36 14.31 -23.93
CA TYR A 189 -9.02 13.05 -24.57
C TYR A 189 -10.23 12.12 -24.50
N SER A 190 -10.54 11.45 -25.61
CA SER A 190 -11.48 10.34 -25.60
C SER A 190 -10.80 9.22 -24.85
N ALA A 191 -11.09 9.12 -23.55
CA ALA A 191 -10.43 8.17 -22.70
C ALA A 191 -10.91 6.77 -23.08
N THR A 192 -10.26 6.21 -24.09
CA THR A 192 -10.26 4.76 -24.28
C THR A 192 -9.75 4.13 -23.00
N ALA A 193 -10.14 2.88 -22.72
CA ALA A 193 -9.70 2.19 -21.51
C ALA A 193 -8.16 2.26 -21.37
N ASP A 194 -7.42 2.11 -22.47
CA ASP A 194 -5.97 2.19 -22.54
C ASP A 194 -5.37 3.53 -22.08
N GLU A 195 -5.97 4.66 -22.48
CA GLU A 195 -5.56 5.99 -22.01
C GLU A 195 -5.84 6.16 -20.52
N PHE A 196 -6.95 5.63 -20.03
CA PHE A 196 -7.25 5.67 -18.60
C PHE A 196 -6.26 4.81 -17.78
N TYR A 197 -5.85 3.64 -18.29
CA TYR A 197 -4.75 2.85 -17.70
C TYR A 197 -3.40 3.59 -17.76
N HIS A 198 -3.16 4.38 -18.81
CA HIS A 198 -1.98 5.25 -18.88
C HIS A 198 -1.99 6.29 -17.75
N HIS A 199 -3.11 7.00 -17.56
CA HIS A 199 -3.25 7.96 -16.47
C HIS A 199 -3.09 7.31 -15.09
N LEU A 200 -3.63 6.10 -14.86
CA LEU A 200 -3.39 5.37 -13.61
C LEU A 200 -1.90 5.17 -13.33
N ARG A 201 -1.11 4.76 -14.33
CA ARG A 201 0.33 4.52 -14.15
C ARG A 201 1.09 5.77 -13.75
N HIS A 202 0.65 6.94 -14.22
CA HIS A 202 1.33 8.21 -14.01
C HIS A 202 0.80 9.04 -12.83
N HIS A 203 -0.44 8.84 -12.42
CA HIS A 203 -1.09 9.65 -11.39
C HIS A 203 -1.64 8.84 -10.20
N GLY A 204 -1.57 7.51 -10.28
CA GLY A 204 -2.06 6.59 -9.26
C GLY A 204 -3.56 6.31 -9.36
N GLN A 205 -4.09 5.64 -8.33
CA GLN A 205 -5.51 5.29 -8.27
C GLN A 205 -6.38 6.56 -8.15
N PRO A 206 -7.39 6.74 -9.01
CA PRO A 206 -8.31 7.86 -8.87
C PRO A 206 -9.27 7.64 -7.70
N THR A 207 -9.81 8.72 -7.17
CA THR A 207 -10.88 8.70 -6.17
C THR A 207 -12.19 9.19 -6.78
N LEU A 208 -13.31 8.61 -6.34
CA LEU A 208 -14.64 9.08 -6.75
C LEU A 208 -15.02 10.32 -5.93
N GLN A 209 -15.33 11.43 -6.60
CA GLN A 209 -15.77 12.67 -5.97
C GLN A 209 -16.89 13.32 -6.80
N PRO A 210 -17.81 14.10 -6.19
CA PRO A 210 -18.73 14.93 -6.96
C PRO A 210 -17.96 15.94 -7.83
N LEU A 211 -18.43 16.21 -9.05
CA LEU A 211 -17.78 17.18 -9.93
C LEU A 211 -17.68 18.57 -9.28
N SER A 212 -18.67 18.94 -8.47
CA SER A 212 -18.69 20.20 -7.71
C SER A 212 -17.54 20.35 -6.70
N GLU A 213 -16.92 19.26 -6.25
CA GLU A 213 -15.76 19.28 -5.35
C GLU A 213 -14.43 19.42 -6.10
N THR A 214 -14.46 19.39 -7.43
CA THR A 214 -13.28 19.58 -8.28
C THR A 214 -13.13 21.04 -8.71
N ALA A 215 -11.95 21.40 -9.23
CA ALA A 215 -11.75 22.71 -9.87
C ALA A 215 -12.44 22.83 -11.24
N LEU A 216 -13.07 21.76 -11.75
CA LEU A 216 -13.71 21.74 -13.05
C LEU A 216 -15.23 21.80 -12.96
N THR A 217 -15.85 22.38 -13.97
CA THR A 217 -17.30 22.46 -14.11
C THR A 217 -17.75 21.71 -15.35
N ARG A 218 -19.06 21.54 -15.50
CA ARG A 218 -19.64 20.94 -16.69
C ARG A 218 -19.18 21.58 -18.00
N GLN A 219 -18.99 22.90 -18.02
CA GLN A 219 -18.60 23.62 -19.22
C GLN A 219 -17.25 23.15 -19.78
N HIS A 220 -16.33 22.73 -18.91
CA HIS A 220 -15.03 22.19 -19.32
C HIS A 220 -15.15 20.85 -20.05
N PHE A 221 -16.25 20.12 -19.83
CA PHE A 221 -16.49 18.81 -20.43
C PHE A 221 -17.54 18.84 -21.54
N SER A 222 -18.44 19.83 -21.58
CA SER A 222 -19.50 19.96 -22.60
C SER A 222 -19.00 20.48 -23.95
N SER A 223 -17.80 21.07 -24.00
CA SER A 223 -17.21 21.64 -25.22
C SER A 223 -16.46 20.56 -26.01
N GLY A 224 -17.18 19.71 -26.75
CA GLY A 224 -16.58 18.79 -27.73
C GLY A 224 -16.15 19.51 -29.03
N PRO A 225 -15.25 18.95 -29.86
CA PRO A 225 -15.12 19.39 -31.24
C PRO A 225 -16.48 19.11 -31.89
N VAL A 226 -16.98 20.08 -32.64
CA VAL A 226 -18.07 19.85 -33.59
C VAL A 226 -17.60 18.71 -34.50
N SER A 227 -18.29 17.57 -34.49
CA SER A 227 -18.14 16.58 -35.54
C SER A 227 -18.31 17.30 -36.88
N GLN A 228 -17.25 17.36 -37.68
CA GLN A 228 -17.38 17.59 -39.12
C GLN A 228 -17.57 16.24 -39.80
#